data_AF-A0A438CPH3-F1
#
_entry.id   AF-A0A438CPH3-F1
#
_cell.length_a   1.000
_cell.length_b   1.000
_cell.length_c   1.000
_cell.angle_alpha   90.00
_cell.angle_beta   90.00
_cell.angle_gamma   90.00
#
_symmetry.space_group_name_H-M   'P 1'
#
loop_
_entity.id
_entity.type
_entity.pdbx_description
1 polymer ?
#
loop_
_entity_poly.entity_id
_entity_poly.type
_entity_poly.pdbx_seq_one_letter_code
_entity_poly.pdbx_strand_id
1 'polypeptide(L)'
;METDCCQFIQRCPECQMHGDLIHVPPSELHALTSPWPFSVWGIDIIGKISPKSSNGHEFILVAIDYFTKWVEAASYAKLTSTRVASFIRSFAYKPQTNGAVEAANKNIKRILRKMVETSRDWSEKLPFALWAYRTSFRTPTEATPYSLVYGMKVVLPIETEMGSLRVALEQQILETEWAQARFDQLNLLDERRLRAADHVQAYQRKWLVFSRKGSSLDHYIRGFGFEDAQRIDWRP
;
A
#
# COMPACT_ATOMS: atom_id res chain seq x y z
N MET A 1 -4.07 8.15 -44.41
CA MET A 1 -4.28 9.28 -43.49
C MET A 1 -3.66 9.01 -42.13
N GLU A 2 -4.03 7.92 -41.43
CA GLU A 2 -3.34 7.54 -40.17
C GLU A 2 -1.84 7.29 -40.36
N THR A 3 -1.43 6.64 -41.44
CA THR A 3 -0.02 6.33 -41.72
C THR A 3 0.84 7.58 -41.87
N ASP A 4 0.31 8.63 -42.50
CA ASP A 4 1.03 9.91 -42.67
C ASP A 4 1.13 10.67 -41.35
N CYS A 5 0.07 10.67 -40.55
CA CYS A 5 0.09 11.25 -39.20
C CYS A 5 1.13 10.55 -38.31
N CYS A 6 1.20 9.22 -38.34
CA CYS A 6 2.20 8.46 -37.60
C CYS A 6 3.64 8.78 -38.04
N GLN A 7 3.88 8.87 -39.36
CA GLN A 7 5.21 9.21 -39.90
C GLN A 7 5.63 10.64 -39.53
N PHE A 8 4.68 11.58 -39.49
CA PHE A 8 4.94 12.95 -39.09
C PHE A 8 5.34 13.05 -37.61
N ILE A 9 4.59 12.38 -36.72
CA ILE A 9 4.88 12.35 -35.27
C ILE A 9 6.23 11.69 -34.97
N GLN A 10 6.61 10.64 -35.72
CA GLN A 10 7.90 9.97 -35.59
C GLN A 10 9.10 10.86 -35.97
N ARG A 11 8.89 11.84 -36.87
CA ARG A 11 9.96 12.74 -37.34
C ARG A 11 9.99 14.08 -36.62
N CYS A 12 8.94 14.42 -35.86
CA CYS A 12 8.82 15.69 -35.16
C CYS A 12 9.68 15.71 -33.88
N PRO A 13 10.74 16.55 -33.79
CA PRO A 13 11.62 16.58 -32.63
C PRO A 13 10.88 16.97 -31.34
N GLU A 14 9.94 17.91 -31.41
CA GLU A 14 9.14 18.33 -30.25
C GLU A 14 8.27 17.19 -29.72
N CYS A 15 7.64 16.42 -30.60
CA CYS A 15 6.84 15.25 -30.22
C CYS A 15 7.72 14.11 -29.69
N GLN A 16 8.93 13.93 -30.22
CA GLN A 16 9.87 12.91 -29.71
C GLN A 16 10.47 13.29 -28.34
N MET A 17 10.64 14.59 -28.06
CA MET A 17 11.16 15.06 -26.77
C MET A 17 10.10 15.10 -25.66
N HIS A 18 8.85 15.45 -26.00
CA HIS A 18 7.77 15.63 -25.02
C HIS A 18 6.74 14.50 -25.02
N GLY A 19 6.85 13.55 -25.96
CA GLY A 19 6.00 12.36 -25.99
C GLY A 19 6.35 11.42 -24.85
N ASP A 20 5.34 10.82 -24.22
CA ASP A 20 5.55 9.81 -23.20
C ASP A 20 6.37 8.65 -23.79
N LEU A 21 7.56 8.40 -23.24
CA LEU A 21 8.45 7.33 -23.66
C LEU A 21 7.94 5.97 -23.15
N ILE A 22 6.80 5.52 -23.68
CA ILE A 22 6.13 4.26 -23.29
C ILE A 22 6.95 3.03 -23.73
N HIS A 23 7.92 3.20 -24.64
CA HIS A 23 8.76 2.13 -25.18
C HIS A 23 10.10 1.91 -24.46
N VAL A 24 10.39 2.66 -23.39
CA VAL A 24 11.55 2.34 -22.56
C VAL A 24 11.20 1.12 -21.72
N PRO A 25 11.95 0.00 -21.80
CA PRO A 25 11.73 -1.12 -20.91
C PRO A 25 11.82 -0.61 -19.47
N PRO A 26 10.80 -0.83 -18.63
CA PRO A 26 10.86 -0.47 -17.23
C PRO A 26 12.17 -0.98 -16.64
N SER A 27 12.91 -0.08 -15.98
CA SER A 27 14.13 -0.47 -15.26
C SER A 27 13.81 -1.66 -14.37
N GLU A 28 14.71 -2.66 -14.33
CA GLU A 28 14.50 -3.84 -13.49
C GLU A 28 14.31 -3.39 -12.03
N LEU A 29 13.07 -3.42 -11.56
CA LEU A 29 12.75 -3.20 -10.17
C LEU A 29 13.31 -4.38 -9.41
N HIS A 30 14.49 -4.21 -8.80
CA HIS A 30 15.00 -5.15 -7.82
C HIS A 30 14.02 -5.19 -6.66
N ALA A 31 13.18 -6.21 -6.65
CA ALA A 31 12.31 -6.51 -5.54
C ALA A 31 13.18 -6.77 -4.32
N LEU A 32 13.23 -5.80 -3.41
CA LEU A 32 13.77 -6.02 -2.09
C LEU A 32 12.83 -6.96 -1.36
N THR A 33 13.12 -8.26 -1.48
CA THR A 33 12.50 -9.30 -0.68
C THR A 33 13.08 -9.19 0.73
N SER A 34 12.27 -8.67 1.64
CA SER A 34 12.56 -8.78 3.07
C SER A 34 12.51 -10.27 3.44
N PRO A 35 13.52 -10.82 4.14
CA PRO A 35 13.55 -12.24 4.47
C PRO A 35 12.56 -12.61 5.59
N TRP A 36 12.21 -11.65 6.46
CA TRP A 36 11.20 -11.84 7.52
C TRP A 36 10.43 -10.54 7.79
N PRO A 37 9.25 -10.62 8.44
CA PRO A 37 8.51 -9.46 8.91
C PRO A 37 9.36 -8.46 9.69
N PHE A 38 9.13 -7.18 9.43
CA PHE A 38 9.71 -6.04 10.16
C PHE A 38 11.23 -5.88 10.03
N SER A 39 11.86 -6.62 9.11
CA SER A 39 13.32 -6.55 8.91
C SER A 39 13.76 -5.33 8.10
N VAL A 40 12.94 -4.92 7.13
CA VAL A 40 13.19 -3.78 6.24
C VAL A 40 11.92 -2.97 6.07
N TRP A 41 12.04 -1.66 6.29
CA TRP A 41 10.94 -0.72 6.19
C TRP A 41 11.21 0.33 5.13
N GLY A 42 10.23 0.62 4.28
CA GLY A 42 10.24 1.78 3.40
C GLY A 42 9.64 2.99 4.07
N ILE A 43 10.29 4.15 4.00
CA ILE A 43 9.79 5.39 4.60
C ILE A 43 9.66 6.47 3.53
N ASP A 44 8.54 7.18 3.55
CA ASP A 44 8.28 8.29 2.65
C ASP A 44 7.35 9.33 3.29
N ILE A 45 7.35 10.52 2.71
CA ILE A 45 6.54 11.65 3.13
C ILE A 45 5.48 11.93 2.06
N ILE A 46 4.21 11.84 2.44
CA ILE A 46 3.11 12.39 1.65
C ILE A 46 3.03 13.89 1.95
N GLY A 47 3.47 14.69 0.98
CA GLY A 47 3.81 16.10 1.16
C GLY A 47 2.71 17.12 0.88
N LYS A 48 2.88 18.27 1.55
CA LYS A 48 2.05 19.50 1.61
C LYS A 48 0.64 19.36 1.04
N ILE A 49 -0.21 18.70 1.81
CA ILE A 49 -1.63 18.53 1.52
C ILE A 49 -2.33 19.88 1.73
N SER A 50 -3.06 20.33 0.69
CA SER A 50 -3.82 21.59 0.70
C SER A 50 -5.29 21.32 0.36
N PRO A 51 -6.26 21.78 1.17
CA PRO A 51 -6.07 22.61 2.35
C PRO A 51 -5.49 21.83 3.53
N LYS A 52 -4.92 22.57 4.49
CA LYS A 52 -4.49 22.00 5.76
C LYS A 52 -5.67 21.35 6.45
N SER A 53 -5.39 20.29 7.20
CA SER A 53 -6.41 19.71 8.05
C SER A 53 -6.90 20.73 9.09
N SER A 54 -8.07 20.49 9.71
CA SER A 54 -8.65 21.33 10.75
C SER A 54 -7.69 21.59 11.91
N ASN A 55 -6.85 20.61 12.25
CA ASN A 55 -5.77 20.72 13.26
C ASN A 55 -4.45 21.32 12.73
N GLY A 56 -4.43 21.84 11.50
CA GLY A 56 -3.26 22.47 10.89
C GLY A 56 -2.23 21.48 10.31
N HIS A 57 -2.52 20.17 10.32
CA HIS A 57 -1.64 19.17 9.71
C HIS A 57 -1.57 19.37 8.20
N GLU A 58 -0.39 19.14 7.61
CA GLU A 58 -0.16 19.30 6.16
C GLU A 58 0.77 18.22 5.57
N PHE A 59 1.31 17.34 6.41
CA PHE A 59 2.16 16.23 5.99
C PHE A 59 1.68 14.91 6.60
N ILE A 60 1.96 13.80 5.91
CA ILE A 60 1.84 12.45 6.47
C ILE A 60 3.19 11.75 6.28
N LEU A 61 3.79 11.28 7.37
CA LEU A 61 4.96 10.40 7.32
C LEU A 61 4.45 8.96 7.31
N VAL A 62 4.92 8.16 6.36
CA VAL A 62 4.48 6.78 6.15
C VAL A 62 5.70 5.87 6.24
N ALA A 63 5.57 4.76 6.96
CA ALA A 63 6.54 3.69 7.02
C ALA A 63 5.87 2.33 6.76
N ILE A 64 6.52 1.50 5.96
CA ILE A 64 5.91 0.29 5.42
C ILE A 64 6.87 -0.88 5.50
N ASP A 65 6.46 -1.93 6.18
CA ASP A 65 7.20 -3.20 6.21
C ASP A 65 7.14 -3.88 4.84
N TYR A 66 8.29 -4.21 4.26
CA TYR A 66 8.32 -4.80 2.93
C TYR A 66 7.80 -6.22 2.87
N PHE A 67 7.88 -6.98 3.97
CA PHE A 67 7.37 -8.33 4.00
C PHE A 67 5.85 -8.36 4.07
N THR A 68 5.30 -7.86 5.18
CA THR A 68 3.87 -7.97 5.51
C THR A 68 3.04 -6.91 4.79
N LYS A 69 3.68 -5.89 4.20
CA LYS A 69 3.04 -4.66 3.72
C LYS A 69 2.32 -3.91 4.85
N TRP A 70 2.69 -4.15 6.11
CA TRP A 70 2.15 -3.40 7.23
C TRP A 70 2.55 -1.94 7.14
N VAL A 71 1.60 -1.04 7.38
CA VAL A 71 1.79 0.41 7.24
C VAL A 71 1.60 1.06 8.59
N GLU A 72 2.57 1.85 9.01
CA GLU A 72 2.46 2.87 10.04
C GLU A 72 2.45 4.26 9.38
N ALA A 73 1.56 5.14 9.83
CA ALA A 73 1.58 6.52 9.36
C ALA A 73 1.14 7.50 10.44
N ALA A 74 1.72 8.69 10.41
CA ALA A 74 1.40 9.78 11.33
C ALA A 74 1.32 11.10 10.56
N SER A 75 0.33 11.94 10.90
CA SER A 75 0.16 13.26 10.31
C SER A 75 0.85 14.34 11.15
N TYR A 76 1.35 15.38 10.48
CA TYR A 76 2.11 16.47 11.12
C TYR A 76 1.79 17.83 10.51
N ALA A 77 1.70 18.87 11.35
CA ALA A 77 1.69 20.27 10.92
C ALA A 77 3.05 20.76 10.41
N LYS A 78 4.13 20.25 11.00
CA LYS A 78 5.51 20.54 10.57
C LYS A 78 6.34 19.28 10.76
N LEU A 79 7.06 18.91 9.70
CA LEU A 79 8.04 17.83 9.75
C LEU A 79 9.40 18.41 10.11
N THR A 80 9.99 17.90 11.18
CA THR A 80 11.36 18.19 11.61
C THR A 80 12.14 16.89 11.69
N SER A 81 13.47 16.95 11.59
CA SER A 81 14.35 15.78 11.72
C SER A 81 14.12 15.04 13.05
N THR A 82 13.85 15.76 14.13
CA THR A 82 13.53 15.18 15.45
C THR A 82 12.24 14.36 15.44
N ARG A 83 11.18 14.85 14.78
CA ARG A 83 9.90 14.14 14.64
C ARG A 83 10.05 12.91 13.76
N VAL A 84 10.78 13.03 12.64
CA VAL A 84 11.08 11.89 11.76
C VAL A 84 11.88 10.83 12.52
N ALA A 85 12.93 11.21 13.23
CA ALA A 85 13.73 10.27 14.01
C ALA A 85 12.94 9.61 15.15
N SER A 86 12.06 10.37 15.82
CA SER A 86 11.17 9.82 16.85
C SER A 86 10.19 8.80 16.28
N PHE A 87 9.63 9.08 15.10
CA PHE A 87 8.75 8.15 14.39
C PHE A 87 9.51 6.89 14.01
N ILE A 88 10.67 6.99 13.36
CA ILE A 88 11.48 5.81 12.96
C ILE A 88 11.81 4.92 14.17
N ARG A 89 12.22 5.52 15.29
CA ARG A 89 12.57 4.78 16.51
C ARG A 89 11.41 4.02 17.15
N SER A 90 10.15 4.38 16.87
CA SER A 90 9.02 3.71 17.51
C SER A 90 8.65 2.37 16.87
N PHE A 91 9.14 2.05 15.66
CA PHE A 91 8.75 0.80 14.98
C PHE A 91 9.79 0.21 14.00
N ALA A 92 10.85 0.93 13.60
CA ALA A 92 11.75 0.48 12.54
C ALA A 92 13.21 0.31 12.99
N TYR A 93 13.77 -0.87 12.72
CA TYR A 93 15.18 -1.17 12.96
C TYR A 93 16.08 -0.76 11.78
N LYS A 94 15.55 -0.73 10.54
CA LYS A 94 16.30 -0.42 9.31
C LYS A 94 15.40 0.25 8.25
N PRO A 95 15.39 1.58 8.17
CA PRO A 95 14.63 2.31 7.15
C PRO A 95 15.36 2.34 5.79
N GLN A 96 14.59 2.28 4.71
CA GLN A 96 15.01 2.47 3.32
C GLN A 96 14.04 3.42 2.62
N THR A 97 14.48 4.03 1.51
CA THR A 97 13.65 4.92 0.68
C THR A 97 13.55 4.29 -0.72
N ASN A 98 12.39 3.76 -1.13
CA ASN A 98 12.21 3.15 -2.47
C ASN A 98 10.74 3.06 -2.95
N GLY A 99 10.51 2.56 -4.17
CA GLY A 99 9.19 2.50 -4.81
C GLY A 99 8.11 1.64 -4.12
N ALA A 100 8.46 0.73 -3.19
CA ALA A 100 7.44 -0.06 -2.48
C ALA A 100 6.60 0.82 -1.54
N VAL A 101 7.21 1.88 -0.97
CA VAL A 101 6.46 2.85 -0.17
C VAL A 101 5.58 3.75 -1.04
N GLU A 102 5.98 4.05 -2.29
CA GLU A 102 5.17 4.82 -3.24
C GLU A 102 3.84 4.12 -3.58
N ALA A 103 3.89 2.81 -3.86
CA ALA A 103 2.68 2.03 -4.19
C ALA A 103 1.66 2.05 -3.04
N ALA A 104 2.13 1.98 -1.81
CA ALA A 104 1.26 2.04 -0.66
C ALA A 104 0.83 3.46 -0.30
N ASN A 105 1.67 4.47 -0.53
CA ASN A 105 1.25 5.88 -0.50
C ASN A 105 0.10 6.14 -1.47
N LYS A 106 0.15 5.59 -2.70
CA LYS A 106 -0.95 5.66 -3.67
C LYS A 106 -2.23 5.03 -3.11
N ASN A 107 -2.12 3.87 -2.45
CA ASN A 107 -3.25 3.20 -1.82
C ASN A 107 -3.84 4.01 -0.65
N ILE A 108 -3.00 4.53 0.25
CA ILE A 108 -3.43 5.35 1.40
C ILE A 108 -4.13 6.61 0.89
N LYS A 109 -3.55 7.30 -0.10
CA LYS A 109 -4.19 8.45 -0.77
C LYS A 109 -5.56 8.09 -1.34
N ARG A 110 -5.68 6.94 -2.01
CA ARG A 110 -6.95 6.47 -2.59
C ARG A 110 -8.01 6.19 -1.53
N ILE A 111 -7.63 5.56 -0.41
CA ILE A 111 -8.56 5.29 0.69
C ILE A 111 -8.98 6.60 1.36
N LEU A 112 -8.01 7.48 1.69
CA LEU A 112 -8.28 8.79 2.26
C LEU A 112 -9.24 9.61 1.39
N ARG A 113 -9.03 9.66 0.06
CA ARG A 113 -9.97 10.33 -0.86
C ARG A 113 -11.41 9.85 -0.77
N LYS A 114 -11.65 8.60 -0.39
CA LYS A 114 -12.99 8.05 -0.21
C LYS A 114 -13.58 8.27 1.19
N MET A 115 -12.74 8.49 2.20
CA MET A 115 -13.18 8.65 3.60
C MET A 115 -13.30 10.11 4.04
N VAL A 116 -12.60 11.01 3.34
CA VAL A 116 -12.63 12.46 3.58
C VAL A 116 -13.98 13.00 3.14
N GLU A 117 -14.71 13.58 4.07
CA GLU A 117 -16.01 14.22 3.80
C GLU A 117 -15.81 15.71 3.55
N THR A 118 -14.93 16.33 4.34
CA THR A 118 -14.50 17.71 4.17
C THR A 118 -13.02 17.76 3.84
N SER A 119 -12.60 18.66 2.95
CA SER A 119 -11.18 18.76 2.53
C SER A 119 -10.18 19.01 3.70
N ARG A 120 -10.67 19.24 4.92
CA ARG A 120 -9.89 19.51 6.14
C ARG A 120 -9.94 18.38 7.18
N ASP A 121 -10.74 17.33 7.04
CA ASP A 121 -10.83 16.25 8.04
C ASP A 121 -9.83 15.09 7.81
N TRP A 122 -9.03 15.14 6.74
CA TRP A 122 -8.19 14.01 6.32
C TRP A 122 -7.24 13.48 7.38
N SER A 123 -6.78 14.32 8.32
CA SER A 123 -5.86 13.87 9.37
C SER A 123 -6.58 13.01 10.43
N GLU A 124 -7.87 13.27 10.67
CA GLU A 124 -8.75 12.52 11.56
C GLU A 124 -9.22 11.22 10.90
N LYS A 125 -9.35 11.21 9.56
CA LYS A 125 -9.69 10.01 8.79
C LYS A 125 -8.51 9.05 8.60
N LEU A 126 -7.27 9.49 8.89
CA LEU A 126 -6.06 8.69 8.68
C LEU A 126 -6.03 7.34 9.42
N PRO A 127 -6.38 7.23 10.71
CA PRO A 127 -6.43 5.95 11.41
C PRO A 127 -7.40 4.95 10.75
N PHE A 128 -8.55 5.43 10.27
CA PHE A 128 -9.52 4.60 9.56
C PHE A 128 -9.01 4.14 8.20
N ALA A 129 -8.31 5.01 7.48
CA ALA A 129 -7.68 4.65 6.21
C ALA A 129 -6.59 3.59 6.40
N LEU A 130 -5.79 3.71 7.48
CA LEU A 130 -4.81 2.70 7.86
C LEU A 130 -5.48 1.38 8.24
N TRP A 131 -6.56 1.42 9.01
CA TRP A 131 -7.33 0.22 9.36
C TRP A 131 -7.84 -0.49 8.11
N ALA A 132 -8.52 0.24 7.21
CA ALA A 132 -8.98 -0.30 5.93
C ALA A 132 -7.82 -0.87 5.10
N TYR A 133 -6.66 -0.20 5.08
CA TYR A 133 -5.47 -0.69 4.39
C TYR A 133 -5.01 -2.04 4.97
N ARG A 134 -4.91 -2.15 6.30
CA ARG A 134 -4.37 -3.31 7.03
C ARG A 134 -5.27 -4.54 6.94
N THR A 135 -6.58 -4.34 6.83
CA THR A 135 -7.58 -5.42 6.76
C THR A 135 -7.98 -5.80 5.34
N SER A 136 -7.62 -5.00 4.33
CA SER A 136 -7.90 -5.30 2.92
C SER A 136 -6.95 -6.35 2.35
N PHE A 137 -7.51 -7.24 1.53
CA PHE A 137 -6.75 -8.25 0.79
C PHE A 137 -5.81 -7.62 -0.24
N ARG A 138 -4.60 -8.18 -0.37
CA ARG A 138 -3.61 -7.73 -1.34
C ARG A 138 -3.36 -8.84 -2.34
N THR A 139 -3.65 -8.59 -3.61
CA THR A 139 -3.43 -9.53 -4.71
C THR A 139 -1.98 -10.04 -4.79
N PRO A 140 -0.92 -9.21 -4.62
CA PRO A 140 0.44 -9.71 -4.74
C PRO A 140 0.84 -10.72 -3.65
N THR A 141 0.35 -10.55 -2.42
CA THR A 141 0.69 -11.43 -1.28
C THR A 141 -0.39 -12.49 -1.02
N GLU A 142 -1.54 -12.38 -1.70
CA GLU A 142 -2.75 -13.17 -1.46
C GLU A 142 -3.20 -13.23 0.02
N ALA A 143 -2.93 -12.15 0.75
CA ALA A 143 -3.16 -12.05 2.18
C ALA A 143 -3.46 -10.60 2.59
N THR A 144 -4.01 -10.41 3.78
CA THR A 144 -4.12 -9.08 4.38
C THR A 144 -2.86 -8.77 5.18
N PRO A 145 -2.37 -7.52 5.23
CA PRO A 145 -1.25 -7.15 6.09
C PRO A 145 -1.45 -7.59 7.55
N TYR A 146 -2.68 -7.44 8.07
CA TYR A 146 -3.03 -7.88 9.41
C TYR A 146 -2.79 -9.38 9.62
N SER A 147 -3.20 -10.23 8.68
CA SER A 147 -3.01 -11.68 8.82
C SER A 147 -1.55 -12.12 8.77
N LEU A 148 -0.70 -11.39 8.06
CA LEU A 148 0.74 -11.68 8.00
C LEU A 148 1.48 -11.24 9.27
N VAL A 149 0.96 -10.22 9.95
CA VAL A 149 1.49 -9.76 11.25
C VAL A 149 1.00 -10.66 12.39
N TYR A 150 -0.31 -10.83 12.53
CA TYR A 150 -0.93 -11.45 13.71
C TYR A 150 -1.31 -12.93 13.53
N GLY A 151 -1.12 -13.50 12.34
CA GLY A 151 -1.41 -14.91 12.06
C GLY A 151 -2.88 -15.29 12.01
N MET A 152 -3.79 -14.33 11.99
CA MET A 152 -5.23 -14.60 11.87
C MET A 152 -5.93 -13.52 11.07
N LYS A 153 -7.12 -13.84 10.54
CA LYS A 153 -8.01 -12.81 9.98
C LYS A 153 -8.54 -11.95 11.12
N VAL A 154 -8.50 -10.64 10.91
CA VAL A 154 -9.14 -9.67 11.78
C VAL A 154 -10.61 -10.02 11.98
N VAL A 155 -11.13 -9.77 13.17
CA VAL A 155 -12.58 -9.70 13.42
C VAL A 155 -12.96 -8.24 13.28
N LEU A 156 -13.82 -7.93 12.31
CA LEU A 156 -14.24 -6.55 12.04
C LEU A 156 -15.29 -6.10 13.07
N PRO A 157 -15.38 -4.79 13.35
CA PRO A 157 -16.41 -4.26 14.27
C PRO A 157 -17.83 -4.71 13.89
N ILE A 158 -18.18 -4.69 12.60
CA ILE A 158 -19.48 -5.14 12.10
C ILE A 158 -19.76 -6.62 12.39
N GLU A 159 -18.73 -7.47 12.41
CA GLU A 159 -18.90 -8.88 12.78
C GLU A 159 -19.24 -9.03 14.27
N THR A 160 -18.72 -8.14 15.10
CA THR A 160 -19.01 -8.12 16.53
C THR A 160 -20.41 -7.56 16.79
N GLU A 161 -20.78 -6.47 16.13
CA GLU A 161 -22.10 -5.83 16.23
C GLU A 161 -23.24 -6.74 15.75
N MET A 162 -23.02 -7.46 14.65
CA MET A 162 -24.01 -8.40 14.11
C MET A 162 -24.02 -9.76 14.82
N GLY A 163 -23.04 -10.03 15.70
CA GLY A 163 -22.87 -11.34 16.32
C GLY A 163 -22.62 -12.43 15.27
N SER A 164 -21.60 -12.24 14.41
CA SER A 164 -21.28 -13.20 13.35
C SER A 164 -21.06 -14.60 13.91
N LEU A 165 -21.29 -15.65 13.11
CA LEU A 165 -21.11 -17.04 13.55
C LEU A 165 -19.73 -17.29 14.17
N ARG A 166 -18.68 -16.67 13.61
CA ARG A 166 -17.34 -16.77 14.17
C ARG A 166 -17.25 -16.17 15.58
N VAL A 167 -17.82 -14.98 15.79
CA VAL A 167 -17.82 -14.31 17.11
C VAL A 167 -18.67 -15.10 18.11
N ALA A 168 -19.86 -15.57 17.70
CA ALA A 168 -20.75 -16.34 18.55
C ALA A 168 -20.13 -17.68 18.99
N LEU A 169 -19.42 -18.36 18.09
CA LEU A 169 -18.69 -19.58 18.42
C LEU A 169 -17.51 -19.29 19.35
N GLU A 170 -16.71 -18.25 19.08
CA GLU A 170 -15.56 -17.89 19.92
C GLU A 170 -15.95 -17.58 21.37
N GLN A 171 -17.14 -17.03 21.62
CA GLN A 171 -17.66 -16.76 22.98
C GLN A 171 -17.99 -18.02 23.79
N GLN A 172 -18.14 -19.18 23.15
CA GLN A 172 -18.50 -20.44 23.81
C GLN A 172 -17.28 -21.33 24.08
N ILE A 173 -16.09 -20.92 23.63
CA ILE A 173 -14.86 -21.69 23.76
C ILE A 173 -14.25 -21.45 25.15
N LEU A 174 -13.82 -22.53 25.81
CA LEU A 174 -13.07 -22.45 27.05
C LEU A 174 -11.72 -21.77 26.81
N GLU A 175 -11.24 -21.00 27.78
CA GLU A 175 -9.98 -20.25 27.65
C GLU A 175 -8.78 -21.13 27.25
N THR A 176 -8.71 -22.36 27.77
CA THR A 176 -7.67 -23.34 27.43
C THR A 176 -7.72 -23.81 25.97
N GLU A 177 -8.91 -24.05 25.44
CA GLU A 177 -9.12 -24.44 24.05
C GLU A 177 -8.84 -23.28 23.11
N TRP A 178 -9.25 -22.06 23.48
CA TRP A 178 -8.94 -20.85 22.72
C TRP A 178 -7.43 -20.62 22.65
N ALA A 179 -6.72 -20.77 23.77
CA ALA A 179 -5.27 -20.65 23.83
C ALA A 179 -4.57 -21.68 22.93
N GLN A 180 -5.03 -22.94 22.93
CA GLN A 180 -4.50 -23.97 22.05
C GLN A 180 -4.75 -23.65 20.57
N ALA A 181 -5.98 -23.27 20.21
CA ALA A 181 -6.31 -22.88 18.85
C ALA A 181 -5.49 -21.66 18.39
N ARG A 182 -5.25 -20.70 19.29
CA ARG A 182 -4.40 -19.54 19.02
C ARG A 182 -2.93 -19.94 18.81
N PHE A 183 -2.42 -20.88 19.60
CA PHE A 183 -1.08 -21.43 19.45
C PHE A 183 -0.92 -22.13 18.09
N ASP A 184 -1.88 -22.96 17.69
CA ASP A 184 -1.87 -23.65 16.39
C ASP A 184 -1.88 -22.66 15.21
N GLN A 185 -2.66 -21.58 15.31
CA GLN A 185 -2.65 -20.50 14.31
C GLN A 185 -1.27 -19.83 14.17
N LEU A 186 -0.58 -19.63 15.29
CA LEU A 186 0.77 -19.05 15.31
C LEU A 186 1.81 -20.02 14.73
N ASN A 187 1.69 -21.32 15.00
CA ASN A 187 2.58 -22.33 14.41
C ASN A 187 2.49 -22.35 12.88
N LEU A 188 1.29 -22.12 12.31
CA LEU A 188 1.08 -22.04 10.87
C LEU A 188 1.45 -20.69 10.25
N LEU A 189 1.84 -19.69 11.06
CA LEU A 189 2.05 -18.33 10.58
C LEU A 189 3.27 -18.23 9.66
N ASP A 190 4.36 -18.92 9.99
CA ASP A 190 5.57 -18.86 9.18
C ASP A 190 5.36 -19.53 7.81
N GLU A 191 4.57 -20.59 7.73
CA GLU A 191 4.17 -21.15 6.44
C GLU A 191 3.31 -20.20 5.61
N ARG A 192 2.37 -19.48 6.24
CA ARG A 192 1.56 -18.47 5.55
C ARG A 192 2.41 -17.33 5.01
N ARG A 193 3.43 -16.93 5.77
CA ARG A 193 4.42 -15.92 5.37
C ARG A 193 5.26 -16.41 4.19
N LEU A 194 5.75 -17.64 4.23
CA LEU A 194 6.49 -18.25 3.11
C LEU A 194 5.64 -18.30 1.84
N ARG A 195 4.40 -18.78 1.93
CA ARG A 195 3.46 -18.77 0.79
C ARG A 195 3.27 -17.36 0.23
N ALA A 196 3.03 -16.36 1.09
CA ALA A 196 2.87 -14.98 0.65
C ALA A 196 4.12 -14.43 -0.07
N ALA A 197 5.32 -14.81 0.37
CA ALA A 197 6.57 -14.45 -0.31
C ALA A 197 6.67 -15.09 -1.71
N ASP A 198 6.32 -16.38 -1.82
CA ASP A 198 6.29 -17.10 -3.10
C ASP A 198 5.29 -16.48 -4.08
N HIS A 199 4.09 -16.11 -3.61
CA HIS A 199 3.08 -15.40 -4.40
C HIS A 199 3.61 -14.06 -4.92
N VAL A 200 4.30 -13.27 -4.09
CA VAL A 200 4.90 -11.99 -4.51
C VAL A 200 5.96 -12.20 -5.60
N GLN A 201 6.83 -13.19 -5.44
CA GLN A 201 7.85 -13.51 -6.45
C GLN A 201 7.23 -14.00 -7.76
N ALA A 202 6.19 -14.85 -7.68
CA ALA A 202 5.44 -15.29 -8.86
C ALA A 202 4.74 -14.12 -9.56
N TYR A 203 4.13 -13.22 -8.78
CA TYR A 203 3.47 -12.02 -9.28
C TYR A 203 4.48 -11.11 -10.01
N GLN A 204 5.65 -10.86 -9.42
CA GLN A 204 6.72 -10.07 -10.03
C GLN A 204 7.25 -10.69 -11.33
N ARG A 205 7.46 -12.01 -11.35
CA ARG A 205 7.87 -12.73 -12.58
C ARG A 205 6.84 -12.56 -13.70
N LYS A 206 5.54 -12.67 -13.40
CA LYS A 206 4.46 -12.43 -14.37
C LYS A 206 4.50 -10.98 -14.90
N TRP A 207 4.73 -10.00 -14.02
CA TRP A 207 4.87 -8.60 -14.41
C TRP A 207 6.07 -8.33 -15.33
N LEU A 208 7.24 -8.89 -15.02
CA LEU A 208 8.43 -8.74 -15.85
C LEU A 208 8.23 -9.31 -17.25
N VAL A 209 7.57 -10.47 -17.37
CA VAL A 209 7.23 -11.06 -18.68
C VAL A 209 6.24 -10.19 -19.44
N PHE A 210 5.22 -9.64 -18.78
CA PHE A 210 4.23 -8.77 -19.41
C PHE A 210 4.86 -7.47 -19.90
N SER A 211 5.68 -6.84 -19.07
CA SER A 211 6.41 -5.61 -19.39
C SER A 211 7.35 -5.77 -20.59
N ARG A 212 8.03 -6.92 -20.71
CA ARG A 212 8.90 -7.23 -21.86
C ARG A 212 8.13 -7.47 -23.17
N LYS A 213 6.83 -7.79 -23.11
CA LYS A 213 5.99 -8.05 -24.30
C LYS A 213 5.42 -6.79 -24.96
N GLY A 214 5.77 -5.58 -24.49
CA GLY A 214 5.37 -4.31 -25.12
C GLY A 214 3.85 -4.12 -25.25
N SER A 215 3.06 -4.81 -24.43
CA SER A 215 1.61 -4.70 -24.47
C SER A 215 1.20 -3.37 -23.83
N SER A 216 0.49 -2.52 -24.59
CA SER A 216 0.04 -1.20 -24.13
C SER A 216 -0.62 -1.30 -22.74
N LEU A 217 -0.09 -0.49 -21.81
CA LEU A 217 -0.56 -0.39 -20.42
C LEU A 217 -2.04 0.04 -20.33
N ASP A 218 -2.61 0.65 -21.37
CA ASP A 218 -3.94 1.26 -21.34
C ASP A 218 -5.09 0.27 -21.15
N HIS A 219 -4.95 -0.97 -21.65
CA HIS A 219 -6.03 -1.96 -21.56
C HIS A 219 -6.17 -2.54 -20.13
N TYR A 220 -5.12 -2.47 -19.31
CA TYR A 220 -5.16 -2.96 -17.92
C TYR A 220 -5.33 -1.81 -16.90
N ILE A 221 -4.85 -0.60 -17.21
CA ILE A 221 -4.98 0.58 -16.34
C ILE A 221 -6.45 0.94 -16.07
N ARG A 222 -7.35 0.80 -17.05
CA ARG A 222 -8.79 1.09 -16.87
C ARG A 222 -9.48 0.16 -15.88
N GLY A 223 -8.95 -1.05 -15.65
CA GLY A 223 -9.44 -1.98 -14.62
C GLY A 223 -8.84 -1.75 -13.23
N PHE A 224 -7.76 -0.98 -13.12
CA PHE A 224 -6.98 -0.81 -11.87
C PHE A 224 -6.88 0.63 -11.36
N GLY A 225 -7.55 1.59 -12.00
CA GLY A 225 -7.64 2.98 -11.52
C GLY A 225 -6.28 3.65 -11.41
N PHE A 226 -5.41 3.42 -12.39
CA PHE A 226 -4.14 4.14 -12.56
C PHE A 226 -4.36 5.36 -13.46
N GLU A 227 -5.09 6.36 -12.96
CA GLU A 227 -4.92 7.73 -13.47
C GLU A 227 -3.84 8.41 -12.65
N ASP A 228 -2.95 9.09 -13.37
CA ASP A 228 -1.90 9.94 -12.81
C ASP A 228 -2.52 11.11 -12.05
N ALA A 229 -2.01 11.32 -10.83
CA ALA A 229 -2.18 12.56 -10.10
C ALA A 229 -1.05 12.66 -9.06
N GLN A 230 0.09 13.19 -9.49
CA GLN A 230 0.87 14.02 -8.57
C GLN A 230 -0.01 15.24 -8.24
N ARG A 231 -0.07 15.59 -6.95
CA ARG A 231 -0.97 16.57 -6.30
C ARG A 231 -2.33 15.99 -5.91
N ILE A 232 -2.57 15.89 -4.60
CA ILE A 232 -3.92 15.73 -4.07
C ILE A 232 -4.56 17.11 -4.17
N ASP A 233 -5.30 17.36 -5.25
CA ASP A 233 -6.11 18.58 -5.38
C ASP A 233 -7.49 18.30 -4.78
N TRP A 234 -7.81 18.97 -3.67
CA TRP A 234 -9.09 18.84 -2.95
C TRP A 234 -10.05 19.97 -3.35
N ARG A 235 -10.15 20.32 -4.64
CA ARG A 235 -11.12 21.32 -5.10
C ARG A 235 -12.53 20.71 -5.18
N PRO A 236 -13.57 21.51 -4.84
CA PRO A 236 -14.97 21.09 -4.85
C PRO A 236 -15.47 20.75 -6.26
#